data_AF-C2EN68-F1
#
_entry.id   AF-C2EN68-F1
#
_cell.length_a   1.000
_cell.length_b   1.000
_cell.length_c   1.000
_cell.angle_alpha   90.00
_cell.angle_beta   90.00
_cell.angle_gamma   90.00
#
_symmetry.space_group_name_H-M   'P 1'
#
loop_
_entity.id
_entity.type
_entity.pdbx_description
1 polymer ?
#
loop_
_entity_poly.entity_id
_entity_poly.type
_entity_poly.pdbx_seq_one_letter_code
_entity_poly.pdbx_strand_id
1 'polypeptide(L)'
;MDYNSNYLGTINLPRALYSGKLIDKERINNKGAKIMAKVESFTLDHTKVKAPYVRLITVEEGPKGDKISNYDLRLVQPNKNAIPTGGLHTIEHLLASLLRDRLDGVIDCSPFGCRTGFHLIVWGEHSTTEVAQALKGSLEEIRDTITWDDVPGTTIKTCGNYRDHSLFSAKQWCRDILDEGISDDPFNRHVI
;
A
#
# COMPACT_ATOMS: atom_id res chain seq x y z
N MET A 1 54.91 -8.03 -7.04
CA MET A 1 53.94 -9.15 -6.98
C MET A 1 52.79 -8.75 -7.87
N ASP A 2 52.84 -9.21 -9.12
CA ASP A 2 51.80 -9.00 -10.12
C ASP A 2 50.56 -9.81 -9.77
N TYR A 3 49.40 -9.16 -9.72
CA TYR A 3 48.12 -9.84 -9.71
C TYR A 3 47.53 -9.81 -11.13
N ASN A 4 47.75 -10.91 -11.84
CA ASN A 4 47.12 -11.21 -13.13
C ASN A 4 45.61 -11.37 -12.95
N SER A 5 44.81 -10.47 -13.53
CA SER A 5 43.38 -10.67 -13.72
C SER A 5 43.14 -11.41 -15.04
N ASN A 6 42.81 -12.70 -15.01
CA ASN A 6 42.27 -13.42 -16.16
C ASN A 6 41.59 -14.71 -15.70
N TYR A 7 40.34 -14.62 -15.25
CA TYR A 7 39.37 -15.72 -15.26
C TYR A 7 37.95 -15.13 -15.23
N LEU A 8 37.48 -14.65 -16.39
CA LEU A 8 36.05 -14.45 -16.64
C LEU A 8 35.58 -15.62 -17.49
N GLY A 9 35.18 -16.70 -16.82
CA GLY A 9 34.40 -17.77 -17.44
C GLY A 9 33.00 -17.25 -17.73
N THR A 10 32.58 -17.27 -18.98
CA THR A 10 31.23 -16.95 -19.42
C THR A 10 30.26 -18.03 -18.93
N ILE A 11 29.48 -17.71 -17.90
CA ILE A 11 28.38 -18.57 -17.45
C ILE A 11 27.21 -18.34 -18.42
N ASN A 12 26.98 -19.29 -19.32
CA ASN A 12 25.77 -19.37 -20.14
C ASN A 12 24.60 -19.79 -19.24
N LEU A 13 23.82 -18.82 -18.74
CA LEU A 13 22.52 -19.11 -18.13
C LEU A 13 21.47 -19.26 -19.25
N PRO A 14 20.66 -20.34 -19.24
CA PRO A 14 19.60 -20.53 -20.23
C PRO A 14 18.56 -19.41 -20.10
N ARG A 15 18.35 -18.69 -21.21
CA ARG A 15 17.33 -17.65 -21.34
C ARG A 15 15.96 -18.31 -21.24
N ALA A 16 15.33 -18.23 -20.07
CA ALA A 16 13.93 -18.61 -19.92
C ALA A 16 13.11 -17.80 -20.94
N LEU A 17 12.51 -18.51 -21.90
CA LEU A 17 11.56 -17.96 -22.85
C LEU A 17 10.30 -17.55 -22.09
N TYR A 18 10.28 -16.32 -21.58
CA TYR A 18 9.03 -15.67 -21.20
C TYR A 18 8.22 -15.47 -22.47
N SER A 19 7.17 -16.27 -22.65
CA SER A 19 6.12 -16.08 -23.66
C SER A 19 5.17 -14.92 -23.29
N GLY A 20 5.72 -13.84 -22.75
CA GLY A 20 4.98 -12.61 -22.55
C GLY A 20 4.67 -12.01 -23.91
N LYS A 21 3.37 -11.85 -24.22
CA LYS A 21 2.93 -10.98 -25.32
C LYS A 21 3.71 -9.68 -25.23
N LEU A 22 4.46 -9.35 -26.28
CA LEU A 22 5.09 -8.04 -26.43
C LEU A 22 4.00 -6.99 -26.26
N ILE A 23 4.06 -6.23 -25.17
CA ILE A 23 3.20 -5.07 -24.98
C ILE A 23 3.63 -4.08 -26.05
N ASP A 24 2.73 -3.80 -26.99
CA ASP A 24 2.94 -2.92 -28.14
C ASP A 24 3.58 -1.60 -27.68
N LYS A 25 4.80 -1.31 -28.14
CA LYS A 25 5.73 -0.37 -27.50
C LYS A 25 5.41 1.11 -27.76
N GLU A 26 4.49 1.43 -28.68
CA GLU A 26 4.06 2.81 -28.94
C GLU A 26 2.56 2.88 -29.15
N ARG A 27 1.80 3.06 -28.06
CA ARG A 27 0.40 3.45 -28.17
C ARG A 27 0.34 4.97 -28.23
N ILE A 28 0.02 5.54 -29.39
CA ILE A 28 -0.10 6.98 -29.60
C ILE A 28 -1.54 7.27 -30.09
N ASN A 29 -2.19 8.29 -29.54
CA ASN A 29 -3.54 8.67 -29.98
C ASN A 29 -3.50 9.52 -31.27
N ASN A 30 -4.67 9.79 -31.86
CA ASN A 30 -4.80 10.60 -33.09
C ASN A 30 -4.28 12.05 -32.97
N LYS A 31 -3.80 12.47 -31.79
CA LYS A 31 -3.19 13.77 -31.51
C LYS A 31 -1.69 13.68 -31.19
N GLY A 32 -1.05 12.53 -31.40
CA GLY A 32 0.38 12.35 -31.13
C GLY A 32 0.74 12.16 -29.65
N ALA A 33 -0.24 12.02 -28.74
CA ALA A 33 0.04 11.83 -27.32
C ALA A 33 0.15 10.34 -26.95
N LYS A 34 1.11 10.02 -26.08
CA LYS A 34 1.30 8.67 -25.52
C LYS A 34 0.04 8.23 -24.79
N ILE A 35 -0.53 7.10 -25.21
CA ILE A 35 -1.67 6.44 -24.56
C ILE A 35 -1.11 5.66 -23.37
N MET A 36 -1.44 6.14 -22.18
CA MET A 36 -1.16 5.44 -20.92
C MET A 36 -2.30 4.46 -20.61
N ALA A 37 -1.98 3.39 -19.88
CA ALA A 37 -3.01 2.51 -19.34
C ALA A 37 -3.92 3.29 -18.38
N LYS A 38 -5.21 2.97 -18.38
CA LYS A 38 -6.13 3.50 -17.38
C LYS A 38 -5.80 2.87 -16.03
N VAL A 39 -5.53 3.69 -15.04
CA VAL A 39 -5.39 3.28 -13.64
C VAL A 39 -6.66 3.73 -12.92
N GLU A 40 -7.40 2.82 -12.29
CA GLU A 40 -8.71 3.10 -11.68
C GLU A 40 -8.64 4.27 -10.71
N SER A 41 -7.60 4.34 -9.89
CA SER A 41 -7.42 5.40 -8.90
C SER A 41 -7.35 6.80 -9.52
N PHE A 42 -7.00 6.93 -10.81
CA PHE A 42 -6.99 8.22 -11.52
C PHE A 42 -8.36 8.61 -12.07
N THR A 43 -9.35 7.72 -11.99
CA THR A 43 -10.74 8.00 -12.38
C THR A 43 -11.62 8.41 -11.19
N LEU A 44 -11.15 8.21 -9.96
CA LEU A 44 -11.82 8.68 -8.73
C LEU A 44 -11.73 10.20 -8.60
N ASP A 45 -12.89 10.86 -8.43
CA ASP A 45 -12.97 12.28 -8.11
C ASP A 45 -12.65 12.53 -6.64
N HIS A 46 -11.37 12.83 -6.37
CA HIS A 46 -10.84 13.07 -5.02
C HIS A 46 -11.44 14.31 -4.33
N THR A 47 -12.19 15.16 -5.05
CA THR A 47 -12.87 16.32 -4.44
C THR A 47 -14.17 15.96 -3.75
N LYS A 48 -14.73 14.77 -4.04
CA LYS A 48 -16.03 14.32 -3.52
C LYS A 48 -15.95 13.34 -2.35
N VAL A 49 -14.79 12.71 -2.16
CA VAL A 49 -14.61 11.72 -1.09
C VAL A 49 -14.45 12.38 0.28
N LYS A 50 -14.73 11.63 1.35
CA LYS A 50 -14.70 12.09 2.75
C LYS A 50 -13.87 11.13 3.60
N ALA A 51 -12.57 11.37 3.67
CA ALA A 51 -11.66 10.62 4.53
C ALA A 51 -11.97 10.85 6.02
N PRO A 52 -11.58 9.93 6.92
CA PRO A 52 -10.95 8.62 6.66
C PRO A 52 -11.94 7.55 6.16
N TYR A 53 -11.58 6.75 5.16
CA TYR A 53 -12.46 5.71 4.63
C TYR A 53 -11.72 4.45 4.13
N VAL A 54 -12.45 3.35 4.00
CA VAL A 54 -12.07 2.18 3.20
C VAL A 54 -12.96 2.08 1.97
N ARG A 55 -12.36 1.85 0.81
CA ARG A 55 -13.07 1.67 -0.46
C ARG A 55 -12.48 0.50 -1.24
N LEU A 56 -13.32 -0.38 -1.78
CA LEU A 56 -12.90 -1.37 -2.76
C LEU A 56 -12.59 -0.66 -4.09
N ILE A 57 -11.35 -0.82 -4.58
CA ILE A 57 -10.87 -0.25 -5.85
C ILE A 57 -11.29 -1.15 -7.00
N THR A 58 -10.91 -2.42 -6.92
CA THR A 58 -11.17 -3.42 -7.96
C THR A 58 -11.04 -4.82 -7.40
N VAL A 59 -11.72 -5.76 -8.04
CA VAL A 59 -11.49 -7.20 -7.90
C VAL A 59 -10.94 -7.68 -9.24
N GLU A 60 -9.78 -8.32 -9.22
CA GLU A 60 -9.19 -8.96 -10.40
C GLU A 60 -9.29 -10.47 -10.26
N GLU A 61 -9.73 -11.15 -11.32
CA GLU A 61 -9.82 -12.61 -11.36
C GLU A 61 -8.68 -13.17 -12.22
N GLY A 62 -7.92 -14.09 -11.63
CA GLY A 62 -6.85 -14.81 -12.28
C GLY A 62 -7.35 -15.88 -13.26
N PRO A 63 -6.48 -16.43 -14.12
CA PRO A 63 -6.88 -17.41 -15.14
C PRO A 63 -7.52 -18.71 -14.63
N LYS A 64 -7.40 -18.99 -13.33
CA LYS A 64 -7.93 -20.19 -12.67
C LYS A 64 -9.12 -19.89 -11.74
N GLY A 65 -9.62 -18.67 -11.73
CA GLY A 65 -10.75 -18.24 -10.89
C GLY A 65 -10.37 -17.66 -9.53
N ASP A 66 -9.08 -17.63 -9.17
CA ASP A 66 -8.62 -16.97 -7.94
C ASP A 66 -8.86 -15.46 -8.02
N LYS A 67 -9.32 -14.84 -6.93
CA LYS A 67 -9.63 -13.40 -6.89
C LYS A 67 -8.66 -12.64 -6.02
N ILE A 68 -8.27 -11.45 -6.48
CA ILE A 68 -7.48 -10.47 -5.73
C ILE A 68 -8.29 -9.19 -5.61
N SER A 69 -8.46 -8.69 -4.40
CA SER A 69 -9.10 -7.41 -4.14
C SER A 69 -8.07 -6.36 -3.76
N ASN A 70 -8.23 -5.15 -4.29
CA ASN A 70 -7.43 -3.98 -3.95
C ASN A 70 -8.32 -2.95 -3.24
N TYR A 71 -7.88 -2.45 -2.09
CA TYR A 71 -8.59 -1.46 -1.28
C TYR A 71 -7.79 -0.16 -1.16
N ASP A 72 -8.53 0.95 -1.14
CA ASP A 72 -8.05 2.28 -0.79
C ASP A 72 -8.32 2.48 0.71
N LEU A 73 -7.27 2.37 1.52
CA LEU A 73 -7.29 2.72 2.94
C LEU A 73 -6.95 4.21 3.05
N ARG A 74 -7.94 5.08 2.85
CA ARG A 74 -7.73 6.53 2.85
C ARG A 74 -7.72 7.05 4.28
N LEU A 75 -6.54 7.46 4.74
CA LEU A 75 -6.34 7.91 6.11
C LEU A 75 -6.59 9.41 6.27
N VAL A 76 -6.25 10.23 5.28
CA VAL A 76 -6.41 11.69 5.35
C VAL A 76 -7.04 12.26 4.09
N GLN A 77 -7.71 13.40 4.24
CA GLN A 77 -8.46 14.02 3.15
C GLN A 77 -7.53 14.44 1.99
N PRO A 78 -7.77 13.96 0.75
CA PRO A 78 -7.00 14.37 -0.41
C PRO A 78 -6.92 15.89 -0.58
N ASN A 79 -5.72 16.37 -0.92
CA ASN A 79 -5.40 17.79 -1.17
C ASN A 79 -5.59 18.73 0.02
N LYS A 80 -5.90 18.23 1.22
CA LYS A 80 -5.96 19.03 2.45
C LYS A 80 -4.86 18.72 3.44
N ASN A 81 -4.38 17.47 3.45
CA ASN A 81 -3.31 17.04 4.34
C ASN A 81 -2.48 15.90 3.72
N ALA A 82 -1.33 15.61 4.31
CA ALA A 82 -0.46 14.49 3.95
C ALA A 82 0.37 14.05 5.15
N ILE A 83 0.50 12.73 5.35
CA ILE A 83 1.25 12.17 6.47
C ILE A 83 2.77 12.34 6.19
N PRO A 84 3.57 12.86 7.13
CA PRO A 84 5.01 12.96 7.00
C PRO A 84 5.63 11.56 6.92
N THR A 85 6.74 11.44 6.19
CA THR A 85 7.32 10.14 5.81
C THR A 85 7.64 9.26 7.02
N GLY A 86 8.30 9.80 8.05
CA GLY A 86 8.64 9.01 9.23
C GLY A 86 7.44 8.42 9.98
N GLY A 87 6.30 9.12 10.01
CA GLY A 87 5.06 8.60 10.57
C GLY A 87 4.45 7.52 9.67
N LEU A 88 4.32 7.83 8.37
CA LEU A 88 3.73 6.93 7.38
C LEU A 88 4.50 5.61 7.26
N HIS A 89 5.83 5.67 7.22
CA HIS A 89 6.73 4.52 7.13
C HIS A 89 6.70 3.66 8.39
N THR A 90 6.54 4.27 9.57
CA THR A 90 6.35 3.51 10.81
C THR A 90 4.98 2.81 10.84
N ILE A 91 3.93 3.48 10.36
CA ILE A 91 2.59 2.88 10.20
C ILE A 91 2.64 1.73 9.19
N GLU A 92 3.36 1.87 8.07
CA GLU A 92 3.57 0.81 7.07
C GLU A 92 4.12 -0.47 7.69
N HIS A 93 5.21 -0.35 8.46
CA HIS A 93 5.83 -1.49 9.13
C HIS A 93 4.89 -2.20 10.10
N LEU A 94 4.07 -1.43 10.83
CA LEU A 94 3.12 -1.96 11.80
C LEU A 94 1.90 -2.59 11.12
N LEU A 95 1.32 -1.93 10.11
CA LEU A 95 0.17 -2.44 9.36
C LEU A 95 0.51 -3.74 8.61
N ALA A 96 1.75 -3.89 8.13
CA ALA A 96 2.20 -5.15 7.53
C ALA A 96 2.06 -6.34 8.49
N SER A 97 2.24 -6.15 9.80
CA SER A 97 1.99 -7.21 10.80
C SER A 97 0.52 -7.24 11.22
N LEU A 98 0.00 -6.11 11.70
CA LEU A 98 -1.29 -6.04 12.40
C LEU A 98 -2.49 -6.40 11.52
N LEU A 99 -2.43 -6.13 10.21
CA LEU A 99 -3.49 -6.54 9.29
C LEU A 99 -3.48 -8.05 9.05
N ARG A 100 -2.31 -8.71 9.11
CA ARG A 100 -2.21 -10.18 8.97
C ARG A 100 -2.79 -10.92 10.16
N ASP A 101 -2.85 -10.28 11.33
CA ASP A 101 -3.54 -10.84 12.51
C ASP A 101 -5.06 -10.70 12.43
N ARG A 102 -5.58 -9.89 11.50
CA ARG A 102 -6.99 -9.46 11.44
C ARG A 102 -7.70 -9.82 10.14
N LEU A 103 -6.96 -10.08 9.07
CA LEU A 103 -7.48 -10.42 7.75
C LEU A 103 -6.71 -11.61 7.18
N ASP A 104 -7.45 -12.59 6.69
CA ASP A 104 -6.89 -13.67 5.90
C ASP A 104 -6.50 -13.19 4.50
N GLY A 105 -5.40 -13.72 3.98
CA GLY A 105 -5.01 -13.54 2.58
C GLY A 105 -4.34 -12.20 2.26
N VAL A 106 -3.86 -11.44 3.24
CA VAL A 106 -3.10 -10.19 3.00
C VAL A 106 -1.84 -10.46 2.16
N ILE A 107 -1.82 -9.89 0.96
CA ILE A 107 -0.70 -9.95 0.02
C ILE A 107 0.27 -8.80 0.31
N ASP A 108 -0.23 -7.57 0.29
CA ASP A 108 0.59 -6.36 0.43
C ASP A 108 -0.21 -5.19 1.03
N CYS A 109 0.46 -4.31 1.78
CA CYS A 109 -0.12 -3.07 2.29
C CYS A 109 0.90 -1.93 2.14
N SER A 110 0.88 -1.26 0.99
CA SER A 110 1.88 -0.25 0.61
C SER A 110 1.34 1.18 0.66
N PRO A 111 2.15 2.17 1.08
CA PRO A 111 1.71 3.56 1.16
C PRO A 111 1.43 4.15 -0.23
N PHE A 112 0.41 5.00 -0.32
CA PHE A 112 0.24 5.82 -1.52
C PHE A 112 1.40 6.82 -1.66
N GLY A 113 1.87 7.03 -2.89
CA GLY A 113 2.86 8.08 -3.17
C GLY A 113 2.39 9.50 -2.82
N CYS A 114 1.07 9.75 -2.78
CA CYS A 114 0.50 11.02 -2.32
C CYS A 114 0.47 11.16 -0.78
N ARG A 115 0.85 10.12 -0.03
CA ARG A 115 0.93 10.07 1.44
C ARG A 115 -0.39 10.33 2.16
N THR A 116 -1.49 9.93 1.52
CA THR A 116 -2.85 10.11 2.09
C THR A 116 -3.49 8.82 2.59
N GLY A 117 -2.81 7.69 2.47
CA GLY A 117 -3.36 6.37 2.76
C GLY A 117 -2.49 5.24 2.22
N PHE A 118 -3.08 4.05 2.10
CA PHE A 118 -2.42 2.83 1.66
C PHE A 118 -3.26 2.07 0.62
N HIS A 119 -2.57 1.38 -0.29
CA HIS A 119 -3.15 0.26 -1.03
C HIS A 119 -3.07 -0.98 -0.15
N LEU A 120 -4.20 -1.66 0.06
CA LEU A 120 -4.23 -3.00 0.64
C LEU A 120 -4.65 -4.01 -0.43
N ILE A 121 -3.83 -5.01 -0.68
CA ILE A 121 -4.09 -6.08 -1.64
C ILE A 121 -4.25 -7.40 -0.87
N VAL A 122 -5.35 -8.10 -1.12
CA VAL A 122 -5.70 -9.35 -0.43
C VAL A 122 -6.22 -10.39 -1.43
N TRP A 123 -6.03 -11.66 -1.11
CA TRP A 123 -6.78 -12.75 -1.75
C TRP A 123 -8.25 -12.72 -1.33
N GLY A 124 -9.13 -13.11 -2.24
CA GLY A 124 -10.57 -13.16 -2.02
C GLY A 124 -11.25 -11.79 -2.07
N GLU A 125 -12.47 -11.73 -1.55
CA GLU A 125 -13.31 -10.53 -1.51
C GLU A 125 -13.78 -10.32 -0.07
N HIS A 126 -13.13 -9.40 0.64
CA HIS A 126 -13.59 -8.94 1.95
C HIS A 126 -14.55 -7.76 1.77
N SER A 127 -15.55 -7.62 2.64
CA SER A 127 -16.36 -6.41 2.65
C SER A 127 -15.53 -5.19 3.07
N THR A 128 -15.92 -3.99 2.62
CA THR A 128 -15.25 -2.76 3.07
C THR A 128 -15.40 -2.56 4.58
N THR A 129 -16.49 -3.04 5.19
CA THR A 129 -16.71 -3.04 6.63
C THR A 129 -15.70 -3.92 7.37
N GLU A 130 -15.45 -5.15 6.93
CA GLU A 130 -14.44 -6.04 7.54
C GLU A 130 -13.03 -5.42 7.45
N VAL A 131 -12.68 -4.88 6.29
CA VAL A 131 -11.39 -4.22 6.09
C VAL A 131 -11.29 -2.95 6.94
N ALA A 132 -12.37 -2.16 7.07
CA ALA A 132 -12.41 -0.99 7.94
C ALA A 132 -12.23 -1.38 9.40
N GLN A 133 -12.85 -2.46 9.88
CA GLN A 133 -12.71 -2.96 11.25
C GLN A 133 -11.27 -3.42 11.52
N ALA A 134 -10.66 -4.14 10.57
CA ALA A 134 -9.27 -4.56 10.68
C ALA A 134 -8.30 -3.35 10.72
N LEU A 135 -8.54 -2.34 9.87
CA LEU A 135 -7.77 -1.10 9.89
C LEU A 135 -7.95 -0.37 11.22
N LYS A 136 -9.19 -0.16 11.67
CA LYS A 136 -9.52 0.51 12.93
C LYS A 136 -8.81 -0.15 14.10
N GLY A 137 -8.95 -1.46 14.26
CA GLY A 137 -8.31 -2.21 15.33
C GLY A 137 -6.78 -2.18 15.25
N SER A 138 -6.19 -2.08 14.06
CA SER A 138 -4.75 -1.91 13.90
C SER A 138 -4.30 -0.51 14.34
N LEU A 139 -5.00 0.55 13.92
CA LEU A 139 -4.67 1.92 14.33
C LEU A 139 -4.86 2.14 15.83
N GLU A 140 -5.89 1.53 16.43
CA GLU A 140 -6.10 1.54 17.89
C GLU A 140 -4.91 0.91 18.63
N GLU A 141 -4.45 -0.25 18.17
CA GLU A 141 -3.28 -0.91 18.76
C GLU A 141 -2.01 -0.07 18.61
N ILE A 142 -1.77 0.51 17.42
CA ILE A 142 -0.66 1.43 17.21
C ILE A 142 -0.73 2.62 18.17
N ARG A 143 -1.92 3.23 18.34
CA ARG A 143 -2.12 4.38 19.24
C ARG A 143 -1.84 4.01 20.69
N ASP A 144 -2.36 2.88 21.17
CA ASP A 144 -2.49 2.62 22.61
C ASP A 144 -1.39 1.71 23.17
N THR A 145 -1.05 0.62 22.50
CA THR A 145 -0.24 -0.46 23.11
C THR A 145 1.15 -0.57 22.51
N ILE A 146 1.32 -0.29 21.22
CA ILE A 146 2.62 -0.44 20.53
C ILE A 146 3.69 0.43 21.18
N THR A 147 4.82 -0.18 21.48
CA THR A 147 6.06 0.48 21.90
C THR A 147 7.08 0.45 20.77
N TRP A 148 8.25 1.07 20.96
CA TRP A 148 9.28 1.08 19.92
C TRP A 148 9.79 -0.33 19.60
N ASP A 149 9.87 -1.21 20.61
CA ASP A 149 10.38 -2.57 20.45
C ASP A 149 9.44 -3.46 19.62
N ASP A 150 8.16 -3.06 19.51
CA ASP A 150 7.16 -3.75 18.69
C ASP A 150 7.21 -3.34 17.21
N VAL A 151 7.95 -2.27 16.85
CA VAL A 151 8.05 -1.82 15.45
C VAL A 151 9.02 -2.74 14.69
N PRO A 152 8.53 -3.60 13.78
CA PRO A 152 9.40 -4.55 13.10
C PRO A 152 10.35 -3.81 12.14
N GLY A 153 11.52 -4.41 11.86
CA GLY A 153 12.34 -4.00 10.73
C GLY A 153 13.11 -2.68 10.86
N THR A 154 13.19 -2.02 12.01
CA THR A 154 13.78 -0.68 12.20
C THR A 154 15.33 -0.59 12.21
N THR A 155 16.04 -1.57 11.65
CA THR A 155 17.52 -1.59 11.60
C THR A 155 18.07 -1.36 10.20
N ILE A 156 19.34 -0.95 10.10
CA ILE A 156 20.04 -0.77 8.82
C ILE A 156 20.05 -2.03 7.93
N LYS A 157 19.92 -3.23 8.53
CA LYS A 157 19.91 -4.50 7.79
C LYS A 157 18.52 -4.88 7.26
N THR A 158 17.47 -4.36 7.87
CA THR A 158 16.08 -4.81 7.68
C THR A 158 15.16 -3.73 7.14
N CYS A 159 15.62 -2.47 7.04
CA CYS A 159 14.89 -1.37 6.44
C CYS A 159 15.79 -0.54 5.53
N GLY A 160 15.31 -0.25 4.32
CA GLY A 160 16.01 0.55 3.32
C GLY A 160 16.24 2.01 3.73
N ASN A 161 15.48 2.53 4.70
CA ASN A 161 15.64 3.87 5.25
C ASN A 161 15.35 3.91 6.77
N TYR A 162 16.08 3.09 7.54
CA TYR A 162 15.83 2.89 8.97
C TYR A 162 15.86 4.15 9.85
N ARG A 163 16.43 5.26 9.36
CA ARG A 163 16.49 6.54 10.08
C ARG A 163 15.19 7.33 9.99
N ASP A 164 14.36 7.07 8.98
CA ASP A 164 13.10 7.78 8.74
C ASP A 164 11.94 7.04 9.39
N HIS A 165 12.03 6.82 10.70
CA HIS A 165 10.95 6.29 11.52
C HIS A 165 10.60 7.26 12.64
N SER A 166 9.32 7.31 13.02
CA SER A 166 8.83 8.10 14.13
C SER A 166 7.56 7.47 14.69
N LEU A 167 7.72 6.70 15.78
CA LEU A 167 6.58 6.13 16.49
C LEU A 167 5.70 7.21 17.14
N PHE A 168 6.31 8.31 17.59
CA PHE A 168 5.56 9.48 18.06
C PHE A 168 4.61 10.01 16.98
N SER A 169 5.12 10.24 15.76
CA SER A 169 4.30 10.69 14.63
C SER A 169 3.23 9.65 14.29
N ALA A 170 3.60 8.36 14.20
CA ALA A 170 2.65 7.28 13.91
C ALA A 170 1.48 7.25 14.90
N LYS A 171 1.76 7.30 16.21
CA LYS A 171 0.74 7.32 17.26
C LYS A 171 -0.17 8.55 17.17
N GLN A 172 0.40 9.74 16.92
CA GLN A 172 -0.40 10.96 16.78
C GLN A 172 -1.33 10.87 15.58
N TRP A 173 -0.84 10.42 14.42
CA TRP A 173 -1.68 10.25 13.24
C TRP A 173 -2.77 9.20 13.45
N CYS A 174 -2.46 8.06 14.07
CA CYS A 174 -3.47 7.06 14.39
C CYS A 174 -4.56 7.64 15.29
N ARG A 175 -4.21 8.46 16.29
CA ARG A 175 -5.18 9.18 17.12
C ARG A 175 -6.07 10.10 16.28
N ASP A 176 -5.48 11.00 15.49
CA ASP A 176 -6.22 11.99 14.72
C ASP A 176 -7.19 11.32 13.72
N ILE A 177 -6.73 10.25 13.06
CA ILE A 177 -7.55 9.45 12.13
C ILE A 177 -8.72 8.78 12.86
N LEU A 178 -8.47 8.18 14.03
CA LEU A 178 -9.50 7.52 14.82
C LEU A 178 -10.54 8.51 15.36
N ASP A 179 -10.10 9.72 15.74
CA ASP A 179 -10.98 10.79 16.23
C ASP A 179 -11.91 11.31 15.11
N GLU A 180 -11.47 11.31 13.84
CA GLU A 180 -12.33 11.60 12.68
C GLU A 180 -13.30 10.44 12.32
N GLY A 181 -13.01 9.23 12.81
CA GLY A 181 -13.73 7.99 12.53
C GLY A 181 -13.41 7.38 11.17
N ILE A 182 -13.50 6.06 11.03
CA ILE A 182 -13.26 5.36 9.76
C ILE A 182 -14.59 4.95 9.14
N SER A 183 -14.84 5.41 7.92
CA SER A 183 -16.04 5.06 7.14
C SER A 183 -15.78 3.84 6.25
N ASP A 184 -16.76 2.96 6.08
CA ASP A 184 -16.71 1.88 5.07
C ASP A 184 -17.26 2.32 3.69
N ASP A 185 -17.68 3.58 3.56
CA ASP A 185 -18.10 4.25 2.33
C ASP A 185 -17.29 5.54 2.10
N PRO A 186 -16.79 5.79 0.86
CA PRO A 186 -15.94 6.94 0.56
C PRO A 186 -16.69 8.28 0.40
N PHE A 187 -18.01 8.29 0.22
CA PHE A 187 -18.81 9.49 -0.08
C PHE A 187 -19.79 9.86 1.04
N ASN A 188 -20.29 8.87 1.76
CA ASN A 188 -21.20 8.99 2.89
C ASN A 188 -20.49 8.52 4.16
N ARG A 189 -20.66 9.24 5.27
CA ARG A 189 -20.00 8.88 6.52
C ARG A 189 -20.81 7.77 7.21
N HIS A 190 -20.38 6.52 7.03
CA HIS A 190 -20.86 5.36 7.76
C HIS A 190 -19.74 4.85 8.66
N VAL A 191 -19.59 5.54 9.79
CA VAL A 191 -18.48 5.30 10.72
C VAL A 191 -18.72 4.00 11.48
N ILE A 192 -17.72 3.14 11.49
CA ILE A 192 -17.67 1.87 12.23
C ILE A 192 -16.94 1.99 13.56
#